data_AF-A0A1M7TLD5-F1
#
_entry.id   AF-A0A1M7TLD5-F1
#
_cell.length_a   1.000
_cell.length_b   1.000
_cell.length_c   1.000
_cell.angle_alpha   90.00
_cell.angle_beta   90.00
_cell.angle_gamma   90.00
#
_symmetry.space_group_name_H-M   'P 1'
#
loop_
_entity.id
_entity.type
_entity.pdbx_description
1 polymer ?
#
loop_
_entity_poly.entity_id
_entity_poly.type
_entity_poly.pdbx_seq_one_letter_code
_entity_poly.pdbx_strand_id
1 'polypeptide(L)'
;MENQCVILRKRFDQKNIDMALPNIHPRIEVPKDDSIMISVQEDDILKVAFFNGAPSRFDVHNPTRRNFTGMPARFISLESDTGRVNDDGVSRGVMFADGTILKAYLPPDAKPIGSSEWPYEMRWRRVYKNYYHVTRYRGADTVVSEALMTEENGRDLTEALGESSATHKVAKNFAAGSGDRVNIYQGFSKKTQHDFLTLIYVYEKDIPPNFPKGLVRWIP
;
A
#
# COMPACT_ATOMS: atom_id res chain seq x y z
N MET A 1 2.27 18.79 -13.57
CA MET A 1 2.21 17.34 -13.27
C MET A 1 3.03 17.13 -12.01
N GLU A 2 2.41 16.75 -10.91
CA GLU A 2 3.14 16.44 -9.66
C GLU A 2 3.84 15.08 -9.78
N ASN A 3 4.94 14.90 -9.06
CA ASN A 3 5.77 13.71 -9.18
C ASN A 3 5.10 12.49 -8.54
N GLN A 4 4.37 11.70 -9.33
CA GLN A 4 3.81 10.40 -8.92
C GLN A 4 4.91 9.35 -8.75
N CYS A 5 5.68 9.50 -7.67
CA CYS A 5 6.77 8.63 -7.27
C CYS A 5 6.21 7.44 -6.47
N VAL A 6 5.89 6.35 -7.17
CA VAL A 6 5.51 5.08 -6.54
C VAL A 6 6.71 4.49 -5.80
N ILE A 7 6.54 4.14 -4.53
CA ILE A 7 7.62 3.62 -3.69
C ILE A 7 7.47 2.14 -3.46
N LEU A 8 8.55 1.42 -3.77
CA LEU A 8 8.64 -0.03 -3.68
C LEU A 8 9.90 -0.36 -2.88
N ARG A 9 9.83 -1.19 -1.84
CA ARG A 9 11.00 -1.48 -0.99
C ARG A 9 11.64 -2.81 -1.37
N LYS A 10 12.98 -2.82 -1.49
CA LYS A 10 13.78 -4.05 -1.67
C LYS A 10 13.82 -4.82 -0.33
N ARG A 11 14.60 -5.91 -0.23
CA ARG A 11 14.85 -6.54 1.08
C ARG A 11 15.72 -5.59 1.93
N PHE A 12 15.10 -4.97 2.93
CA PHE A 12 15.82 -4.20 3.95
C PHE A 12 16.86 -5.02 4.70
N ASP A 13 17.85 -4.30 5.19
CA ASP A 13 18.60 -4.61 6.39
C ASP A 13 18.46 -3.39 7.34
N GLN A 14 18.14 -3.63 8.62
CA GLN A 14 18.08 -2.56 9.63
C GLN A 14 19.46 -1.93 9.90
N LYS A 15 20.55 -2.66 9.66
CA LYS A 15 21.91 -2.26 10.06
C LYS A 15 22.55 -1.20 9.16
N ASN A 16 21.95 -0.90 8.02
CA ASN A 16 22.53 -0.06 6.97
C ASN A 16 21.59 1.07 6.52
N ILE A 17 20.80 1.62 7.45
CA ILE A 17 19.87 2.73 7.18
C ILE A 17 20.62 4.07 7.23
N ASP A 18 20.74 4.74 6.09
CA ASP A 18 21.19 6.13 6.03
C ASP A 18 20.10 7.07 6.60
N MET A 19 20.33 7.55 7.82
CA MET A 19 19.43 8.44 8.55
C MET A 19 19.31 9.85 7.93
N ALA A 20 20.13 10.20 6.93
CA ALA A 20 20.01 11.46 6.18
C ALA A 20 18.97 11.39 5.04
N LEU A 21 18.40 10.22 4.75
CA LEU A 21 17.35 10.09 3.74
C LEU A 21 16.10 10.90 4.13
N PRO A 22 15.53 11.70 3.22
CA PRO A 22 14.22 12.33 3.47
C PRO A 22 13.17 11.24 3.68
N ASN A 23 12.14 11.52 4.49
CA ASN A 23 11.09 10.60 4.94
C ASN A 23 11.47 9.65 6.10
N ILE A 24 12.70 9.73 6.65
CA ILE A 24 13.04 9.03 7.90
C ILE A 24 12.68 9.89 9.12
N HIS A 25 12.14 9.24 10.15
CA HIS A 25 11.90 9.83 11.46
C HIS A 25 12.89 9.22 12.46
N PRO A 26 13.72 10.04 13.12
CA PRO A 26 14.67 9.52 14.10
C PRO A 26 13.94 8.94 15.31
N ARG A 27 14.35 7.71 15.66
CA ARG A 27 14.14 6.97 16.92
C ARG A 27 12.83 7.26 17.69
N ILE A 28 11.96 6.24 17.75
CA ILE A 28 10.77 6.29 18.60
C ILE A 28 11.17 6.45 20.08
N GLU A 29 10.65 7.47 20.76
CA GLU A 29 10.83 7.68 22.20
C GLU A 29 9.93 6.74 23.01
N VAL A 30 10.29 5.44 23.03
CA VAL A 30 9.79 4.43 23.97
C VAL A 30 11.02 3.77 24.62
N PRO A 31 11.09 3.61 25.96
CA PRO A 31 12.40 3.42 26.64
C PRO A 31 13.14 2.08 26.44
N LYS A 32 12.75 1.23 25.49
CA LYS A 32 13.30 -0.14 25.33
C LYS A 32 13.46 -0.68 23.90
N ASP A 33 12.85 -0.05 22.89
CA ASP A 33 12.79 -0.63 21.54
C ASP A 33 13.63 0.19 20.55
N ASP A 34 14.52 -0.47 19.79
CA ASP A 34 15.26 0.15 18.67
C ASP A 34 14.37 0.30 17.41
N SER A 35 13.16 0.82 17.62
CA SER A 35 12.16 1.02 16.57
C SER A 35 12.44 2.27 15.76
N ILE A 36 12.62 2.07 14.44
CA ILE A 36 12.71 3.14 13.44
C ILE A 36 11.35 3.29 12.78
N MET A 37 10.93 4.54 12.52
CA MET A 37 9.77 4.87 11.71
C MET A 37 10.23 5.55 10.42
N ILE A 38 9.69 5.11 9.28
CA ILE A 38 9.89 5.75 7.97
C ILE A 38 8.49 6.10 7.47
N SER A 39 8.27 7.34 7.03
CA SER A 39 6.95 7.77 6.54
C SER A 39 7.01 8.69 5.33
N VAL A 40 6.30 8.32 4.25
CA VAL A 40 6.30 9.02 2.96
C VAL A 40 4.91 9.55 2.65
N GLN A 41 4.82 10.82 2.25
CA GLN A 41 3.57 11.40 1.76
C GLN A 41 3.30 11.00 0.30
N GLU A 42 2.17 10.35 0.02
CA GLU A 42 1.55 10.24 -1.31
C GLU A 42 0.16 10.90 -1.26
N ASP A 43 -0.01 12.00 -1.99
CA ASP A 43 -1.22 12.84 -1.98
C ASP A 43 -1.72 13.24 -0.58
N ASP A 44 -2.85 12.71 -0.11
CA ASP A 44 -3.45 12.95 1.21
C ASP A 44 -3.10 11.87 2.25
N ILE A 45 -2.19 10.96 1.92
CA ILE A 45 -1.79 9.82 2.75
C ILE A 45 -0.33 9.97 3.19
N LEU A 46 -0.09 9.80 4.48
CA LEU A 46 1.23 9.54 5.01
C LEU A 46 1.37 8.02 5.20
N LYS A 47 2.08 7.35 4.28
CA LYS A 47 2.34 5.91 4.39
C LYS A 47 3.40 5.69 5.44
N VAL A 48 3.19 4.79 6.40
CA VAL A 48 4.12 4.59 7.52
C VAL A 48 4.59 3.15 7.61
N ALA A 49 5.89 2.97 7.86
CA ALA A 49 6.49 1.68 8.12
C ALA A 49 7.33 1.70 9.41
N PHE A 50 7.13 0.69 10.26
CA PHE A 50 7.74 0.53 11.57
C PHE A 50 8.62 -0.72 11.59
N PHE A 51 9.80 -0.62 12.23
CA PHE A 51 10.81 -1.69 12.23
C PHE A 51 11.15 -2.13 13.65
N ASN A 52 10.40 -3.10 14.16
CA ASN A 52 10.62 -3.74 15.46
C ASN A 52 10.71 -5.27 15.27
N GLY A 53 11.86 -5.74 14.78
CA GLY A 53 12.09 -7.14 14.39
C GLY A 53 11.40 -7.56 13.08
N ALA A 54 10.12 -7.21 12.92
CA ALA A 54 9.33 -7.39 11.71
C ALA A 54 8.83 -6.04 11.16
N PRO A 55 8.63 -5.91 9.83
CA PRO A 55 8.12 -4.69 9.21
C PRO A 55 6.59 -4.60 9.30
N SER A 56 6.08 -3.74 10.18
CA SER A 56 4.66 -3.35 10.19
C SER A 56 4.44 -2.16 9.28
N ARG A 57 3.37 -2.17 8.46
CA ARG A 57 3.00 -1.08 7.54
C ARG A 57 1.54 -0.72 7.66
N PHE A 58 1.24 0.58 7.60
CA PHE A 58 -0.11 1.10 7.54
C PHE A 58 -0.13 2.51 6.96
N ASP A 59 -1.22 2.86 6.30
CA ASP A 59 -1.48 4.21 5.78
C ASP A 59 -2.18 5.03 6.86
N VAL A 60 -1.71 6.25 7.15
CA VAL A 60 -2.44 7.22 8.01
C VAL A 60 -2.90 8.42 7.19
N HIS A 61 -4.08 8.94 7.50
CA HIS A 61 -4.65 10.05 6.73
C HIS A 61 -4.01 11.39 7.13
N ASN A 62 -3.43 12.09 6.16
CA ASN A 62 -2.77 13.39 6.32
C ASN A 62 -3.28 14.39 5.24
N PRO A 63 -4.57 14.78 5.29
CA PRO A 63 -5.20 15.59 4.23
C PRO A 63 -4.67 17.03 4.17
N THR A 64 -4.04 17.52 5.24
CA THR A 64 -3.35 18.81 5.26
C THR A 64 -1.99 18.78 4.56
N ARG A 65 -1.53 17.60 4.09
CA ARG A 65 -0.20 17.35 3.51
C ARG A 65 0.94 17.83 4.41
N ARG A 66 0.73 17.83 5.74
CA ARG A 66 1.68 18.39 6.70
C ARG A 66 2.98 17.58 6.69
N ASN A 67 4.11 18.26 6.56
CA ASN A 67 5.42 17.62 6.66
C ASN A 67 5.78 17.35 8.13
N PHE A 68 6.01 16.09 8.48
CA PHE A 68 6.45 15.66 9.80
C PHE A 68 7.92 15.16 9.81
N THR A 69 8.64 15.24 8.69
CA THR A 69 10.02 14.70 8.54
C THR A 69 10.93 15.22 9.65
N GLY A 70 11.66 14.33 10.31
CA GLY A 70 12.55 14.67 11.42
C GLY A 70 11.87 14.94 12.77
N MET A 71 10.53 15.05 12.81
CA MET A 71 9.80 15.15 14.08
C MET A 71 9.78 13.79 14.78
N PRO A 72 10.10 13.71 16.09
CA PRO A 72 9.95 12.49 16.86
C PRO A 72 8.49 12.03 16.87
N ALA A 73 8.31 10.71 16.82
CA ALA A 73 7.00 10.09 16.71
C ALA A 73 7.00 8.75 17.42
N ARG A 74 5.82 8.24 17.77
CA ARG A 74 5.64 6.90 18.35
C ARG A 74 4.44 6.19 17.75
N PHE A 75 4.57 4.87 17.64
CA PHE A 75 3.44 3.98 17.43
C PHE A 75 2.46 4.11 18.59
N ILE A 76 1.15 4.12 18.30
CA ILE A 76 0.11 4.01 19.31
C ILE A 76 -0.94 2.97 18.92
N SER A 77 -1.43 2.25 19.92
CA SER A 77 -2.64 1.44 19.85
C SER A 77 -3.84 2.31 20.19
N LEU A 78 -4.94 2.11 19.46
CA LEU A 78 -6.19 2.85 19.58
C LEU A 78 -7.38 1.88 19.56
N GLU A 79 -8.48 2.26 20.21
CA GLU A 79 -9.77 1.63 19.97
C GLU A 79 -10.23 1.92 18.52
N SER A 80 -10.99 1.01 17.90
CA SER A 80 -11.46 1.19 16.53
C SER A 80 -12.81 1.90 16.46
N ASP A 81 -12.79 3.16 16.03
CA ASP A 81 -13.97 3.97 15.71
C ASP A 81 -14.86 3.37 14.60
N THR A 82 -14.35 2.40 13.83
CA THR A 82 -14.96 1.96 12.56
C THR A 82 -15.75 0.66 12.66
N GLY A 83 -15.71 -0.03 13.81
CA GLY A 83 -16.26 -1.38 13.97
C GLY A 83 -15.50 -2.49 13.23
N ARG A 84 -14.62 -2.14 12.29
CA ARG A 84 -13.60 -3.05 11.75
C ARG A 84 -12.41 -3.07 12.70
N VAL A 85 -11.94 -4.25 13.07
CA VAL A 85 -10.70 -4.44 13.85
C VAL A 85 -9.71 -5.25 13.03
N ASN A 86 -8.43 -5.16 13.39
CA ASN A 86 -7.45 -6.15 12.96
C ASN A 86 -7.59 -7.43 13.82
N ASP A 87 -6.86 -8.50 13.48
CA ASP A 87 -6.88 -9.79 14.21
C ASP A 87 -6.57 -9.67 15.72
N ASP A 88 -5.94 -8.56 16.14
CA ASP A 88 -5.58 -8.22 17.53
C ASP A 88 -6.63 -7.38 18.26
N GLY A 89 -7.74 -7.01 17.61
CA GLY A 89 -8.81 -6.16 18.18
C GLY A 89 -8.52 -4.66 18.15
N VAL A 90 -7.35 -4.22 17.64
CA VAL A 90 -6.81 -2.87 17.83
C VAL A 90 -6.70 -2.11 16.50
N SER A 91 -6.93 -0.79 16.52
CA SER A 91 -6.56 0.11 15.42
C SER A 91 -5.23 0.81 15.72
N ARG A 92 -4.48 1.15 14.68
CA ARG A 92 -3.09 1.64 14.80
C ARG A 92 -3.02 3.13 14.52
N GLY A 93 -1.92 3.76 14.92
CA GLY A 93 -1.70 5.17 14.62
C GLY A 93 -0.30 5.65 14.94
N VAL A 94 -0.07 6.92 14.61
CA VAL A 94 1.17 7.65 14.93
C VAL A 94 0.81 8.85 15.80
N MET A 95 1.47 8.97 16.94
CA MET A 95 1.51 10.20 17.72
C MET A 95 2.84 10.91 17.49
N PHE A 96 2.80 12.17 17.09
CA PHE A 96 3.98 13.02 16.92
C PHE A 96 4.26 13.84 18.19
N ALA A 97 5.49 14.31 18.34
CA ALA A 97 5.97 15.04 19.52
C ALA A 97 5.19 16.34 19.84
N ASP A 98 4.52 16.93 18.85
CA ASP A 98 3.68 18.12 19.03
C ASP A 98 2.25 17.82 19.49
N GLY A 99 1.93 16.54 19.74
CA GLY A 99 0.60 16.06 20.12
C GLY A 99 -0.30 15.66 18.95
N THR A 100 0.12 15.84 17.69
CA THR A 100 -0.68 15.39 16.53
C THR A 100 -0.82 13.87 16.55
N ILE A 101 -2.06 13.38 16.44
CA ILE A 101 -2.36 11.96 16.26
C ILE A 101 -2.95 11.75 14.86
N LEU A 102 -2.31 10.90 14.07
CA LEU A 102 -2.86 10.41 12.80
C LEU A 102 -3.24 8.93 12.98
N LYS A 103 -4.53 8.61 12.80
CA LYS A 103 -5.03 7.23 12.83
C LYS A 103 -4.71 6.53 11.52
N ALA A 104 -4.40 5.24 11.63
CA ALA A 104 -4.29 4.36 10.47
C ALA A 104 -5.68 4.06 9.91
N TYR A 105 -5.79 3.90 8.59
CA TYR A 105 -7.09 3.72 7.94
C TYR A 105 -7.02 2.86 6.67
N LEU A 106 -8.10 2.16 6.40
CA LEU A 106 -8.40 1.60 5.09
C LEU A 106 -8.97 2.72 4.19
N PRO A 107 -8.35 3.04 3.04
CA PRO A 107 -8.88 4.06 2.14
C PRO A 107 -10.29 3.72 1.63
N PRO A 108 -11.25 4.67 1.61
CA PRO A 108 -12.65 4.40 1.26
C PRO A 108 -12.84 4.00 -0.20
N ASP A 109 -11.83 4.15 -1.05
CA ASP A 109 -11.83 3.66 -2.41
C ASP A 109 -11.29 2.23 -2.58
N ALA A 110 -10.68 1.61 -1.57
CA ALA A 110 -10.24 0.22 -1.64
C ALA A 110 -11.43 -0.75 -1.84
N LYS A 111 -11.25 -1.79 -2.65
CA LYS A 111 -12.31 -2.75 -3.00
C LYS A 111 -12.06 -4.11 -2.33
N PRO A 112 -13.10 -4.82 -1.86
CA PRO A 112 -12.96 -6.15 -1.29
C PRO A 112 -12.45 -7.16 -2.33
N ILE A 113 -11.54 -8.03 -1.90
CA ILE A 113 -10.96 -9.15 -2.63
C ILE A 113 -10.72 -10.33 -1.66
N GLY A 114 -10.22 -11.47 -2.16
CA GLY A 114 -10.01 -12.68 -1.37
C GLY A 114 -11.28 -13.52 -1.20
N SER A 115 -11.42 -14.15 -0.04
CA SER A 115 -12.57 -15.01 0.32
C SER A 115 -13.14 -14.59 1.69
N SER A 116 -14.23 -15.23 2.14
CA SER A 116 -14.74 -15.06 3.50
C SER A 116 -13.78 -15.57 4.60
N GLU A 117 -12.91 -16.52 4.27
CA GLU A 117 -11.87 -17.05 5.17
C GLU A 117 -10.64 -16.14 5.21
N TRP A 118 -10.33 -15.53 4.06
CA TRP A 118 -9.19 -14.64 3.86
C TRP A 118 -9.66 -13.34 3.21
N PRO A 119 -10.36 -12.47 3.96
CA PRO A 119 -10.78 -11.17 3.46
C PRO A 119 -9.57 -10.25 3.34
N TYR A 120 -9.44 -9.63 2.18
CA TYR A 120 -8.46 -8.60 1.88
C TYR A 120 -9.18 -7.43 1.19
N GLU A 121 -8.56 -6.27 1.18
CA GLU A 121 -8.96 -5.16 0.30
C GLU A 121 -7.80 -4.78 -0.63
N MET A 122 -8.14 -4.25 -1.80
CA MET A 122 -7.16 -3.79 -2.78
C MET A 122 -7.52 -2.39 -3.30
N ARG A 123 -6.53 -1.51 -3.25
CA ARG A 123 -6.52 -0.19 -3.86
C ARG A 123 -5.56 -0.21 -5.04
N TRP A 124 -5.86 0.51 -6.11
CA TRP A 124 -4.99 0.56 -7.28
C TRP A 124 -5.04 1.90 -8.01
N ARG A 125 -3.94 2.24 -8.68
CA ARG A 125 -3.82 3.42 -9.55
C ARG A 125 -2.90 3.10 -10.73
N ARG A 126 -3.33 3.45 -11.93
CA ARG A 126 -2.50 3.36 -13.15
C ARG A 126 -1.29 4.29 -13.01
N VAL A 127 -0.12 3.81 -13.42
CA VAL A 127 1.15 4.56 -13.34
C VAL A 127 1.70 4.84 -14.73
N TYR A 128 1.72 3.81 -15.59
CA TYR A 128 2.23 3.93 -16.96
C TYR A 128 1.74 2.73 -17.78
N LYS A 129 1.06 2.96 -18.91
CA LYS A 129 0.56 1.88 -19.81
C LYS A 129 -0.18 0.78 -19.02
N ASN A 130 0.30 -0.46 -18.99
CA ASN A 130 -0.34 -1.58 -18.27
C ASN A 130 0.17 -1.75 -16.82
N TYR A 131 1.00 -0.84 -16.33
CA TYR A 131 1.59 -0.91 -15.00
C TYR A 131 0.74 -0.13 -13.98
N TYR A 132 0.33 -0.83 -12.93
CA TYR A 132 -0.50 -0.34 -11.85
C TYR A 132 0.28 -0.37 -10.54
N HIS A 133 0.17 0.71 -9.77
CA HIS A 133 0.48 0.69 -8.35
C HIS A 133 -0.68 0.02 -7.62
N VAL A 134 -0.38 -0.97 -6.78
CA VAL A 134 -1.36 -1.81 -6.09
C VAL A 134 -0.99 -1.92 -4.62
N THR A 135 -1.90 -1.50 -3.75
CA THR A 135 -1.78 -1.61 -2.30
C THR A 135 -2.87 -2.57 -1.80
N ARG A 136 -2.48 -3.64 -1.11
CA ARG A 136 -3.40 -4.60 -0.49
C ARG A 136 -3.42 -4.42 1.02
N TYR A 137 -4.61 -4.49 1.59
CA TYR A 137 -4.91 -4.30 3.01
C TYR A 137 -5.55 -5.56 3.60
N ARG A 138 -5.49 -5.70 4.92
CA ARG A 138 -6.24 -6.71 5.70
C ARG A 138 -6.69 -6.13 7.04
N GLY A 139 -7.92 -6.43 7.45
CA GLY A 139 -8.49 -5.99 8.73
C GLY A 139 -8.99 -4.54 8.68
N ALA A 140 -8.54 -3.73 9.64
CA ALA A 140 -8.93 -2.32 9.76
C ALA A 140 -7.98 -1.36 9.03
N ASP A 141 -6.66 -1.64 9.09
CA ASP A 141 -5.63 -0.70 8.67
C ASP A 141 -4.31 -1.34 8.16
N THR A 142 -4.17 -2.67 8.16
CA THR A 142 -2.88 -3.32 7.91
C THR A 142 -2.52 -3.36 6.42
N VAL A 143 -1.43 -2.71 5.99
CA VAL A 143 -0.91 -2.82 4.61
C VAL A 143 -0.06 -4.09 4.46
N VAL A 144 -0.67 -5.15 3.92
CA VAL A 144 -0.01 -6.46 3.76
C VAL A 144 1.00 -6.47 2.60
N SER A 145 0.73 -5.75 1.50
CA SER A 145 1.68 -5.58 0.40
C SER A 145 1.42 -4.32 -0.40
N GLU A 146 2.48 -3.61 -0.77
CA GLU A 146 2.43 -2.52 -1.75
C GLU A 146 3.43 -2.84 -2.88
N ALA A 147 2.99 -2.70 -4.13
CA ALA A 147 3.69 -3.21 -5.30
C ALA A 147 3.40 -2.42 -6.59
N LEU A 148 4.30 -2.50 -7.57
CA LEU A 148 3.97 -2.28 -8.97
C LEU A 148 3.62 -3.63 -9.59
N MET A 149 2.51 -3.69 -10.31
CA MET A 149 2.01 -4.89 -10.97
C MET A 149 1.64 -4.63 -12.43
N THR A 150 1.68 -5.70 -13.23
CA THR A 150 1.23 -5.75 -14.65
C THR A 150 0.50 -7.06 -14.89
N GLU A 151 -0.26 -7.16 -15.98
CA GLU A 151 -0.81 -8.45 -16.43
C GLU A 151 0.29 -9.37 -16.98
N GLU A 152 0.25 -10.65 -16.62
CA GLU A 152 1.24 -11.69 -16.95
C GLU A 152 1.49 -11.85 -18.45
N ASN A 153 0.46 -11.69 -19.28
CA ASN A 153 0.51 -11.84 -20.74
C ASN A 153 0.49 -10.48 -21.46
N GLY A 154 0.62 -9.37 -20.72
CA GLY A 154 0.57 -8.01 -21.25
C GLY A 154 -0.81 -7.53 -21.71
N ARG A 155 -1.89 -8.25 -21.41
CA ARG A 155 -3.28 -7.84 -21.78
C ARG A 155 -3.67 -6.57 -21.03
N ASP A 156 -4.40 -5.68 -21.69
CA ASP A 156 -4.74 -4.36 -21.12
C ASP A 156 -5.70 -4.49 -19.93
N LEU A 157 -5.24 -4.04 -18.76
CA LEU A 157 -6.01 -4.02 -17.53
C LEU A 157 -7.01 -2.85 -17.47
N THR A 158 -6.98 -1.89 -18.41
CA THR A 158 -7.86 -0.70 -18.41
C THR A 158 -9.35 -1.09 -18.35
N GLU A 159 -9.76 -2.15 -19.03
CA GLU A 159 -11.16 -2.62 -19.00
C GLU A 159 -11.57 -3.20 -17.63
N ALA A 160 -10.63 -3.84 -16.94
CA ALA A 160 -10.88 -4.53 -15.66
C ALA A 160 -10.69 -3.63 -14.43
N LEU A 161 -9.79 -2.64 -14.51
CA LEU A 161 -9.36 -1.79 -13.38
C LEU A 161 -9.64 -0.29 -13.61
N GLY A 162 -9.84 0.16 -14.85
CA GLY A 162 -9.86 1.59 -15.17
C GLY A 162 -8.55 2.30 -14.78
N GLU A 163 -8.63 3.61 -14.52
CA GLU A 163 -7.46 4.41 -14.13
C GLU A 163 -7.11 4.30 -12.62
N SER A 164 -8.11 4.12 -11.76
CA SER A 164 -7.91 3.96 -10.31
C SER A 164 -9.13 3.38 -9.60
N SER A 165 -8.94 2.76 -8.43
CA SER A 165 -10.00 2.29 -7.55
C SER A 165 -10.97 3.40 -7.10
N ALA A 166 -10.51 4.66 -7.00
CA ALA A 166 -11.36 5.82 -6.74
C ALA A 166 -12.34 6.13 -7.89
N THR A 167 -11.87 6.01 -9.14
CA THR A 167 -12.70 6.25 -10.34
C THR A 167 -13.46 5.02 -10.84
N HIS A 168 -13.03 3.82 -10.46
CA HIS A 168 -13.53 2.57 -11.02
C HIS A 168 -14.89 2.19 -10.42
N LYS A 169 -15.93 2.21 -11.27
CA LYS A 169 -17.23 1.61 -10.98
C LYS A 169 -17.07 0.10 -11.00
N VAL A 170 -16.95 -0.50 -9.81
CA VAL A 170 -16.72 -1.94 -9.58
C VAL A 170 -17.60 -2.77 -10.50
N ALA A 171 -16.98 -3.50 -11.44
CA ALA A 171 -17.69 -4.47 -12.26
C ALA A 171 -18.36 -5.51 -11.36
N LYS A 172 -19.63 -5.86 -11.63
CA LYS A 172 -20.49 -6.66 -10.72
C LYS A 172 -19.93 -8.02 -10.27
N ASN A 173 -18.89 -8.52 -10.93
CA ASN A 173 -18.25 -9.81 -10.65
C ASN A 173 -16.75 -9.67 -10.31
N PHE A 174 -16.28 -8.47 -9.92
CA PHE A 174 -14.92 -8.26 -9.46
C PHE A 174 -14.65 -9.06 -8.19
N ALA A 175 -14.01 -10.21 -8.37
CA ALA A 175 -13.31 -10.94 -7.33
C ALA A 175 -11.83 -10.96 -7.69
N ALA A 176 -10.96 -11.11 -6.69
CA ALA A 176 -9.55 -11.34 -6.94
C ALA A 176 -8.93 -12.28 -5.90
N GLY A 177 -8.21 -13.30 -6.36
CA GLY A 177 -7.45 -14.19 -5.46
C GLY A 177 -6.28 -13.45 -4.78
N SER A 178 -5.94 -13.83 -3.55
CA SER A 178 -4.82 -13.23 -2.81
C SER A 178 -3.70 -14.24 -2.60
N GLY A 179 -2.56 -14.00 -3.27
CA GLY A 179 -1.30 -14.72 -3.07
C GLY A 179 -0.12 -13.93 -3.67
N ASP A 180 0.83 -14.64 -4.28
CA ASP A 180 1.90 -14.05 -5.10
C ASP A 180 1.39 -13.49 -6.45
N ARG A 181 0.12 -13.74 -6.75
CA ARG A 181 -0.62 -13.30 -7.94
C ARG A 181 -1.97 -12.75 -7.50
N VAL A 182 -2.55 -11.87 -8.31
CA VAL A 182 -3.92 -11.37 -8.12
C VAL A 182 -4.72 -11.64 -9.39
N ASN A 183 -5.57 -12.68 -9.34
CA ASN A 183 -6.35 -13.15 -10.50
C ASN A 183 -7.69 -12.42 -10.56
N ILE A 184 -7.86 -11.46 -11.47
CA ILE A 184 -9.13 -10.72 -11.62
C ILE A 184 -10.08 -11.53 -12.49
N TYR A 185 -11.30 -11.77 -12.00
CA TYR A 185 -12.38 -12.39 -12.76
C TYR A 185 -13.21 -11.30 -13.48
N GLN A 186 -13.24 -11.33 -14.82
CA GLN A 186 -14.20 -10.56 -15.60
C GLN A 186 -15.59 -11.22 -15.59
N GLY A 187 -16.63 -10.49 -16.02
CA GLY A 187 -18.03 -10.91 -15.87
C GLY A 187 -18.41 -12.16 -16.67
N PHE A 188 -18.82 -13.22 -15.98
CA PHE A 188 -19.14 -14.52 -16.58
C PHE A 188 -20.30 -14.48 -17.59
N SER A 189 -19.99 -14.87 -18.84
CA SER A 189 -20.92 -15.57 -19.71
C SER A 189 -20.75 -17.08 -19.51
N LYS A 190 -21.85 -17.85 -19.43
CA LYS A 190 -21.86 -19.26 -18.99
C LYS A 190 -21.29 -20.29 -19.99
N LYS A 191 -20.36 -19.93 -20.89
CA LYS A 191 -19.97 -20.80 -22.03
C LYS A 191 -18.49 -20.87 -22.44
N THR A 192 -17.57 -20.15 -21.81
CA THR A 192 -16.13 -20.18 -22.16
C THR A 192 -15.25 -20.44 -20.93
N GLN A 193 -13.99 -20.77 -21.16
CA GLN A 193 -13.00 -21.09 -20.13
C GLN A 193 -12.70 -19.88 -19.21
N HIS A 194 -11.98 -20.14 -18.12
CA HIS A 194 -11.64 -19.14 -17.11
C HIS A 194 -10.57 -18.15 -17.62
N ASP A 195 -10.95 -17.19 -18.45
CA ASP A 195 -10.12 -16.03 -18.80
C ASP A 195 -10.03 -15.04 -17.62
N PHE A 196 -9.22 -15.39 -16.62
CA PHE A 196 -8.79 -14.45 -15.58
C PHE A 196 -7.61 -13.61 -16.07
N LEU A 197 -7.50 -12.37 -15.59
CA LEU A 197 -6.33 -11.51 -15.79
C LEU A 197 -5.39 -11.71 -14.58
N THR A 198 -4.18 -12.24 -14.81
CA THR A 198 -3.20 -12.46 -13.74
C THR A 198 -2.36 -11.20 -13.53
N LEU A 199 -2.55 -10.49 -12.42
CA LEU A 199 -1.58 -9.49 -12.00
C LEU A 199 -0.38 -10.16 -11.34
N ILE A 200 0.82 -9.80 -11.79
CA ILE A 200 2.12 -10.25 -11.28
C ILE A 200 2.94 -9.07 -10.77
N TYR A 201 3.81 -9.30 -9.77
CA TYR A 201 4.78 -8.32 -9.30
C TYR A 201 5.80 -7.97 -10.39
N VAL A 202 6.11 -6.68 -10.51
CA VAL A 202 7.19 -6.17 -11.36
C VAL A 202 8.36 -5.79 -10.45
N TYR A 203 9.52 -6.44 -10.63
CA TYR A 203 10.75 -6.07 -9.94
C TYR A 203 11.58 -5.10 -10.80
N GLU A 204 12.58 -4.45 -10.21
CA GLU A 204 13.48 -3.49 -10.89
C GLU A 204 14.06 -4.04 -12.21
N LYS A 205 14.45 -5.32 -12.22
CA LYS A 205 14.97 -6.05 -13.39
C LYS A 205 13.96 -6.29 -14.52
N ASP A 206 12.67 -6.17 -14.24
CA ASP A 206 11.56 -6.45 -15.16
C ASP A 206 10.92 -5.16 -15.71
N ILE A 207 11.46 -4.00 -15.34
CA ILE A 207 11.04 -2.69 -15.85
C ILE A 207 11.60 -2.51 -17.28
N PRO A 208 10.75 -2.21 -18.29
CA PRO A 208 11.21 -2.07 -19.67
C PRO A 208 12.02 -0.78 -19.87
N PRO A 209 12.99 -0.74 -20.81
CA PRO A 209 13.86 0.43 -21.02
C PRO A 209 13.15 1.75 -21.37
N ASN A 210 11.86 1.70 -21.76
CA ASN A 210 11.03 2.87 -22.07
C ASN A 210 10.10 3.31 -20.92
N PHE A 211 10.22 2.68 -19.73
CA PHE A 211 9.48 3.11 -18.55
C PHE A 211 10.00 4.48 -18.05
N PRO A 212 9.13 5.46 -17.71
CA PRO A 212 9.59 6.78 -17.33
C PRO A 212 10.35 6.77 -15.99
N LYS A 213 11.61 7.23 -16.03
CA LYS A 213 12.46 7.35 -14.84
C LYS A 213 11.82 8.27 -13.80
N GLY A 214 11.80 7.85 -12.54
CA GLY A 214 11.27 8.63 -11.42
C GLY A 214 9.78 8.45 -11.11
N LEU A 215 8.99 7.79 -11.97
CA LEU A 215 7.63 7.33 -11.62
C LEU A 215 7.64 6.20 -10.58
N VAL A 216 8.79 5.52 -10.44
CA VAL A 216 9.05 4.53 -9.40
C VAL A 216 10.37 4.91 -8.72
N ARG A 217 10.41 4.88 -7.39
CA ARG A 217 11.64 4.84 -6.62
C ARG A 217 11.67 3.57 -5.80
N TRP A 218 12.70 2.77 -6.03
CA TRP A 218 13.03 1.66 -5.16
C TRP A 218 13.70 2.24 -3.90
N ILE A 219 13.06 2.12 -2.74
CA ILE A 219 13.76 2.31 -1.47
C ILE A 219 14.62 1.06 -1.23
N PRO A 220 15.90 1.20 -0.84
CA PRO A 220 16.80 0.09 -0.50
C PRO A 220 16.22 -0.91 0.52
#